data_AF-A0A1H4SBI8-F1
#
_entry.id   AF-A0A1H4SBI8-F1
#
_cell.length_a   1.000
_cell.length_b   1.000
_cell.length_c   1.000
_cell.angle_alpha   90.00
_cell.angle_beta   90.00
_cell.angle_gamma   90.00
#
_symmetry.space_group_name_H-M   'P 1'
#
loop_
_entity.id
_entity.type
_entity.pdbx_description
1 polymer ?
#
loop_
_entity_poly.entity_id
_entity_poly.type
_entity_poly.pdbx_seq_one_letter_code
_entity_poly.pdbx_strand_id
1 'polypeptide(L)'
;MSSLGRRLAERTGAGDAMAFAIKTEIGEPRAKAFIFTAQKTMYGGKLIAADDIVFVFASENEGGNGLIARAVVTSAEPVPRKLDVARQTPRVSIAVRRVALVKRPLGRDALKRFKDWDDGRPETELNFKFYRQATNKIVGISDETAAFLDRFF
;
A
#
# COMPACT_ATOMS: atom_id res chain seq x y z
N MET A 1 -19.36 -8.56 -3.10
CA MET A 1 -18.20 -8.18 -2.24
C MET A 1 -16.94 -8.43 -3.04
N SER A 2 -15.99 -7.48 -3.12
CA SER A 2 -14.73 -7.71 -3.81
C SER A 2 -13.92 -8.84 -3.15
N SER A 3 -13.10 -9.57 -3.92
CA SER A 3 -12.22 -10.65 -3.43
C SER A 3 -11.42 -10.22 -2.19
N LEU A 4 -10.90 -9.00 -2.23
CA LEU A 4 -10.20 -8.34 -1.12
C LEU A 4 -11.06 -8.25 0.16
N GLY A 5 -12.32 -7.82 0.04
CA GLY A 5 -13.19 -7.62 1.21
C GLY A 5 -13.49 -8.93 1.95
N ARG A 6 -13.58 -10.05 1.21
CA ARG A 6 -13.77 -11.38 1.77
C ARG A 6 -12.47 -11.87 2.44
N ARG A 7 -11.32 -11.80 1.76
CA ARG A 7 -10.02 -12.20 2.32
C ARG A 7 -9.61 -11.41 3.56
N LEU A 8 -9.88 -10.11 3.61
CA LEU A 8 -9.64 -9.29 4.79
C LEU A 8 -10.47 -9.73 6.01
N ALA A 9 -11.65 -10.34 5.78
CA ALA A 9 -12.52 -10.85 6.84
C ALA A 9 -12.21 -12.30 7.27
N GLU A 10 -11.66 -13.10 6.36
CA GLU A 10 -11.41 -14.55 6.55
C GLU A 10 -9.97 -14.89 6.99
N ARG A 11 -9.13 -13.89 7.30
CA ARG A 11 -7.73 -14.12 7.73
C ARG A 11 -7.67 -14.94 9.04
N THR A 12 -7.48 -16.25 8.91
CA THR A 12 -7.30 -17.19 10.02
C THR A 12 -5.93 -17.88 9.92
N GLY A 13 -4.88 -17.27 10.49
CA GLY A 13 -3.55 -17.88 10.61
C GLY A 13 -2.53 -17.51 9.51
N ALA A 14 -1.29 -17.99 9.69
CA ALA A 14 -0.06 -17.53 9.01
C ALA A 14 0.12 -17.98 7.53
N GLY A 15 -0.94 -18.43 6.85
CA GLY A 15 -0.85 -19.01 5.50
C GLY A 15 -1.27 -18.12 4.33
N ASP A 16 -2.11 -17.10 4.57
CA ASP A 16 -2.61 -16.20 3.51
C ASP A 16 -1.90 -14.85 3.62
N ALA A 17 -0.71 -14.75 3.02
CA ALA A 17 -0.02 -13.47 2.88
C ALA A 17 -0.87 -12.54 2.00
N MET A 18 -1.29 -11.41 2.58
CA MET A 18 -2.13 -10.43 1.90
C MET A 18 -1.25 -9.37 1.22
N ALA A 19 -1.83 -8.70 0.21
CA ALA A 19 -1.14 -7.63 -0.50
C ALA A 19 -1.64 -6.24 -0.09
N PHE A 20 -0.69 -5.34 0.13
CA PHE A 20 -0.91 -3.94 0.45
C PHE A 20 -0.07 -3.06 -0.46
N ALA A 21 -0.42 -1.78 -0.51
CA ALA A 21 0.42 -0.76 -1.09
C ALA A 21 0.58 0.40 -0.10
N ILE A 22 1.76 1.00 -0.06
CA ILE A 22 2.05 2.21 0.70
C ILE A 22 2.50 3.31 -0.25
N LYS A 23 1.90 4.50 -0.13
CA LYS A 23 2.42 5.74 -0.72
C LYS A 23 2.90 6.66 0.40
N THR A 24 4.17 7.03 0.37
CA THR A 24 4.80 7.89 1.39
C THR A 24 6.02 8.59 0.83
N GLU A 25 6.52 9.60 1.54
CA GLU A 25 7.85 10.15 1.30
C GLU A 25 8.92 9.06 1.45
N ILE A 26 9.93 9.07 0.58
CA ILE A 26 11.06 8.12 0.60
C ILE A 26 12.36 8.89 0.38
N GLY A 27 13.22 8.93 1.40
CA GLY A 27 14.55 9.55 1.29
C GLY A 27 15.56 8.73 0.50
N GLU A 28 15.64 7.42 0.74
CA GLU A 28 16.54 6.51 0.02
C GLU A 28 15.77 5.39 -0.71
N PRO A 29 15.39 5.59 -2.00
CA PRO A 29 14.57 4.62 -2.75
C PRO A 29 15.20 3.23 -2.92
N ARG A 30 16.53 3.14 -2.80
CA ARG A 30 17.29 1.90 -2.95
C ARG A 30 17.72 1.28 -1.62
N ALA A 31 17.14 1.69 -0.50
CA ALA A 31 17.35 1.02 0.78
C ALA A 31 16.92 -0.45 0.73
N LYS A 32 17.64 -1.33 1.45
CA LYS A 32 17.31 -2.76 1.55
C LYS A 32 16.12 -3.04 2.48
N ALA A 33 15.84 -2.12 3.39
CA ALA A 33 14.73 -2.18 4.33
C ALA A 33 14.21 -0.75 4.56
N PHE A 34 12.93 -0.65 4.94
CA PHE A 34 12.31 0.61 5.29
C PHE A 34 11.60 0.48 6.63
N ILE A 35 11.61 1.57 7.40
CA ILE A 35 10.80 1.72 8.62
C ILE A 35 9.83 2.85 8.35
N PHE A 36 8.55 2.55 8.42
CA PHE A 36 7.48 3.52 8.23
C PHE A 36 6.69 3.68 9.51
N THR A 37 6.93 4.79 10.21
CA THR A 37 6.31 5.05 11.51
C THR A 37 4.92 5.68 11.33
N ALA A 38 3.94 5.18 12.08
CA ALA A 38 2.62 5.76 12.26
C ALA A 38 1.89 6.19 10.97
N GLN A 39 2.01 5.39 9.92
CA GLN A 39 1.41 5.67 8.62
C GLN A 39 -0.11 5.64 8.70
N LYS A 40 -0.78 6.63 8.09
CA LYS A 40 -2.24 6.61 7.95
C LYS A 40 -2.65 5.37 7.17
N THR A 41 -3.77 4.77 7.53
CA THR A 41 -4.32 3.62 6.82
C THR A 41 -5.73 3.90 6.32
N MET A 42 -6.05 3.39 5.14
CA MET A 42 -7.41 3.43 4.55
C MET A 42 -7.68 2.13 3.80
N TYR A 43 -8.93 1.88 3.43
CA TYR A 43 -9.29 0.74 2.56
C TYR A 43 -8.71 -0.60 3.05
N GLY A 44 -8.90 -0.92 4.33
CA GLY A 44 -8.37 -2.15 4.93
C GLY A 44 -6.89 -2.11 5.32
N GLY A 45 -6.14 -1.04 5.00
CA GLY A 45 -4.69 -0.95 5.28
C GLY A 45 -4.29 -1.14 6.75
N LYS A 46 -5.22 -0.96 7.70
CA LYS A 46 -4.99 -1.25 9.13
C LYS A 46 -4.80 -2.73 9.46
N LEU A 47 -5.10 -3.62 8.51
CA LEU A 47 -5.05 -5.08 8.66
C LEU A 47 -3.71 -5.66 8.18
N ILE A 48 -2.76 -4.82 7.77
CA ILE A 48 -1.40 -5.22 7.43
C ILE A 48 -0.73 -5.86 8.64
N ALA A 49 -0.06 -6.98 8.43
CA ALA A 49 0.65 -7.73 9.45
C ALA A 49 2.00 -8.21 8.91
N ALA A 50 2.79 -8.86 9.76
CA ALA A 50 4.00 -9.55 9.32
C ALA A 50 3.70 -10.59 8.22
N ASP A 51 4.70 -10.84 7.38
CA ASP A 51 4.68 -11.74 6.22
C ASP A 51 3.80 -11.30 5.04
N ASP A 52 3.02 -10.22 5.18
CA ASP A 52 2.30 -9.61 4.07
C ASP A 52 3.25 -8.98 3.04
N ILE A 53 2.78 -8.89 1.79
CA ILE A 53 3.46 -8.16 0.71
C ILE A 53 3.04 -6.70 0.74
N VAL A 54 4.01 -5.80 0.58
CA VAL A 54 3.76 -4.38 0.39
C VAL A 54 4.50 -3.83 -0.82
N PHE A 55 3.75 -3.18 -1.71
CA PHE A 55 4.27 -2.41 -2.82
C PHE A 55 4.51 -0.96 -2.38
N VAL A 56 5.74 -0.50 -2.50
CA VAL A 56 6.18 0.82 -2.01
C VAL A 56 6.17 1.83 -3.15
N PHE A 57 5.37 2.88 -3.00
CA PHE A 57 5.32 4.03 -3.86
C PHE A 57 5.98 5.24 -3.19
N ALA A 58 7.03 5.77 -3.80
CA ALA A 58 7.59 7.06 -3.44
C ALA A 58 6.64 8.16 -3.91
N SER A 59 6.09 8.91 -2.95
CA SER A 59 5.06 9.91 -3.19
C SER A 59 5.55 11.03 -4.08
N GLU A 60 4.87 11.25 -5.20
CA GLU A 60 5.21 12.30 -6.16
C GLU A 60 4.95 13.71 -5.64
N ASN A 61 4.10 13.86 -4.61
CA ASN A 61 3.92 15.14 -3.91
C ASN A 61 5.14 15.49 -3.03
N GLU A 62 6.01 14.52 -2.77
CA GLU A 62 7.23 14.64 -1.94
C GLU A 62 8.49 14.46 -2.81
N GLY A 63 8.37 14.65 -4.13
CA GLY A 63 9.48 14.48 -5.09
C GLY A 63 9.78 13.03 -5.50
N GLY A 64 8.95 12.07 -5.10
CA GLY A 64 9.05 10.67 -5.52
C GLY A 64 8.57 10.40 -6.94
N ASN A 65 8.76 9.16 -7.41
CA ASN A 65 8.49 8.74 -8.80
C ASN A 65 7.48 7.58 -8.92
N GLY A 66 6.62 7.38 -7.92
CA GLY A 66 5.66 6.28 -7.91
C GLY A 66 6.26 4.96 -7.41
N LEU A 67 5.86 3.83 -7.98
CA LEU A 67 6.28 2.48 -7.57
C LEU A 67 7.81 2.34 -7.64
N ILE A 68 8.44 1.94 -6.54
CA ILE A 68 9.90 1.76 -6.45
C ILE A 68 10.32 0.35 -6.03
N ALA A 69 9.49 -0.34 -5.24
CA ALA A 69 9.91 -1.58 -4.59
C ALA A 69 8.73 -2.50 -4.27
N ARG A 70 9.02 -3.80 -4.23
CA ARG A 70 8.22 -4.83 -3.58
C ARG A 70 8.95 -5.24 -2.30
N ALA A 71 8.24 -5.34 -1.20
CA ALA A 71 8.79 -5.69 0.10
C ALA A 71 7.90 -6.68 0.85
N VAL A 72 8.49 -7.40 1.80
CA VAL A 72 7.79 -8.24 2.78
C VAL A 72 7.77 -7.48 4.10
N VAL A 73 6.61 -7.44 4.75
CA VAL A 73 6.46 -6.84 6.08
C VAL A 73 7.14 -7.75 7.11
N THR A 74 8.09 -7.21 7.85
CA THR A 74 8.80 -7.93 8.92
C THR A 74 8.19 -7.67 10.29
N SER A 75 7.55 -6.52 10.48
CA SER A 75 6.74 -6.22 11.67
C SER A 75 5.66 -5.20 11.34
N ALA A 76 4.55 -5.27 12.07
CA ALA A 76 3.45 -4.32 11.96
C ALA A 76 2.83 -4.09 13.35
N GLU A 77 2.74 -2.83 13.75
CA GLU A 77 2.25 -2.43 15.06
C GLU A 77 1.15 -1.37 14.91
N PRO A 78 -0.07 -1.61 15.39
CA PRO A 78 -1.11 -0.60 15.36
C PRO A 78 -0.73 0.54 16.32
N VAL A 79 -0.88 1.79 15.85
CA VAL A 79 -0.64 2.96 16.70
C VAL A 79 -1.90 3.23 17.53
N PRO A 80 -1.77 3.34 18.87
CA PRO A 80 -2.90 3.65 19.73
C PRO A 80 -3.63 4.92 19.31
N ARG A 81 -4.93 4.96 19.61
CA ARG A 81 -5.71 6.18 19.46
C ARG A 81 -5.29 7.18 20.52
N LYS A 82 -5.15 8.44 20.12
CA LYS A 82 -5.00 9.56 21.04
C LYS A 82 -6.34 9.84 21.72
N LEU A 83 -6.33 9.89 23.06
CA LEU A 83 -7.55 10.05 23.87
C LEU A 83 -8.21 11.42 23.69
N ASP A 84 -7.43 12.44 23.35
CA ASP A 84 -7.84 13.83 23.13
C ASP A 84 -8.33 14.11 21.69
N VAL A 85 -8.31 13.11 20.80
CA VAL A 85 -8.70 13.26 19.39
C VAL A 85 -10.01 12.53 19.11
N ALA A 86 -11.09 13.30 18.91
CA ALA A 86 -12.43 12.76 18.64
C ALA A 86 -12.51 11.85 17.41
N ARG A 87 -11.71 12.12 16.36
CA ARG A 87 -11.61 11.29 15.14
C ARG A 87 -10.16 11.14 14.71
N GLN A 88 -9.63 9.93 14.85
CA GLN A 88 -8.31 9.56 14.34
C GLN A 88 -8.45 8.51 13.24
N THR A 89 -7.91 8.81 12.05
CA THR A 89 -7.67 7.78 11.03
C THR A 89 -6.75 6.71 11.61
N PRO A 90 -7.09 5.41 11.50
CA PRO A 90 -6.23 4.34 12.02
C PRO A 90 -4.83 4.44 11.43
N ARG A 91 -3.82 4.18 12.27
CA ARG A 91 -2.41 4.26 11.90
C ARG A 91 -1.69 2.98 12.28
N VAL A 92 -0.68 2.63 11.50
CA VAL A 92 0.17 1.45 11.72
C VAL A 92 1.63 1.87 11.49
N SER A 93 2.52 1.40 12.34
CA SER A 93 3.97 1.42 12.09
C SER A 93 4.37 0.07 11.49
N ILE A 94 5.15 0.07 10.41
CA ILE A 94 5.65 -1.18 9.80
C ILE A 94 7.17 -1.11 9.58
N ALA A 95 7.84 -2.23 9.74
CA ALA A 95 9.16 -2.46 9.18
C ALA A 95 9.04 -3.45 8.02
N VAL A 96 9.77 -3.20 6.93
CA VAL A 96 9.66 -4.00 5.72
C VAL A 96 11.04 -4.27 5.14
N ARG A 97 11.23 -5.47 4.59
CA ARG A 97 12.44 -5.87 3.87
C ARG A 97 12.16 -5.89 2.38
N ARG A 98 12.92 -5.12 1.61
CA ARG A 98 12.80 -5.10 0.15
C ARG A 98 13.19 -6.46 -0.44
N VAL A 99 12.38 -6.96 -1.35
CA VAL A 99 12.63 -8.20 -2.10
C VAL A 99 12.83 -7.97 -3.59
N ALA A 100 12.30 -6.88 -4.16
CA ALA A 100 12.56 -6.50 -5.55
C ALA A 100 12.56 -4.99 -5.74
N LEU A 101 13.28 -4.53 -6.76
CA LEU A 101 13.28 -3.15 -7.25
C LEU A 101 12.50 -3.10 -8.55
N VAL A 102 11.78 -1.99 -8.76
CA VAL A 102 11.00 -1.80 -9.97
C VAL A 102 11.91 -1.80 -11.21
N LYS A 103 11.50 -2.49 -12.27
CA LYS A 103 12.19 -2.54 -13.57
C LYS A 103 11.58 -1.59 -14.60
N ARG A 104 10.32 -1.18 -14.41
CA ARG A 104 9.57 -0.29 -15.31
C ARG A 104 8.83 0.78 -14.50
N PRO A 105 8.83 2.05 -14.93
CA PRO A 105 8.18 3.11 -14.15
C PRO A 105 6.66 2.91 -14.09
N LEU A 106 6.08 3.13 -12.92
CA LEU A 106 4.64 3.23 -12.71
C LEU A 106 4.37 4.30 -11.66
N GLY A 107 3.67 5.38 -12.04
CA GLY A 107 3.35 6.46 -11.12
C GLY A 107 2.12 7.23 -11.57
N ARG A 108 1.93 8.43 -11.01
CA ARG A 108 0.76 9.28 -11.22
C ARG A 108 0.39 9.46 -12.69
N ASP A 109 1.36 9.71 -13.56
CA ASP A 109 1.06 9.99 -14.98
C ASP A 109 0.53 8.78 -15.73
N ALA A 110 0.96 7.58 -15.35
CA ALA A 110 0.41 6.34 -15.90
C ALA A 110 -1.00 6.05 -15.37
N LEU A 111 -1.29 6.43 -14.12
CA LEU A 111 -2.50 6.01 -13.40
C LEU A 111 -3.65 7.04 -13.45
N LYS A 112 -3.37 8.34 -13.55
CA LYS A 112 -4.38 9.42 -13.46
C LYS A 112 -5.47 9.38 -14.54
N ARG A 113 -5.23 8.67 -15.65
CA ARG A 113 -6.17 8.52 -16.78
C ARG A 113 -7.29 7.52 -16.50
N PHE A 114 -7.10 6.59 -15.56
CA PHE A 114 -8.06 5.53 -15.25
C PHE A 114 -9.10 6.02 -14.24
N LYS A 115 -10.18 6.64 -14.73
CA LYS A 115 -11.17 7.36 -13.90
C LYS A 115 -12.55 6.68 -13.83
N ASP A 116 -12.74 5.60 -14.58
CA ASP A 116 -14.02 4.93 -14.71
C ASP A 116 -14.27 4.06 -13.48
N TRP A 117 -15.40 4.24 -12.79
CA TRP A 117 -15.57 3.72 -11.42
C TRP A 117 -15.73 2.21 -11.33
N ASP A 118 -16.28 1.60 -12.38
CA ASP A 118 -16.80 0.23 -12.36
C ASP A 118 -16.16 -0.67 -13.42
N ASP A 119 -14.97 -0.28 -13.92
CA ASP A 119 -14.25 -1.08 -14.92
C ASP A 119 -13.51 -2.29 -14.32
N GLY A 120 -13.43 -2.37 -12.98
CA GLY A 120 -12.77 -3.45 -12.25
C GLY A 120 -11.25 -3.51 -12.45
N ARG A 121 -10.64 -2.48 -13.05
CA ARG A 121 -9.23 -2.52 -13.44
C ARG A 121 -8.28 -2.24 -12.27
N PRO A 122 -7.14 -2.93 -12.22
CA PRO A 122 -6.07 -2.63 -11.26
C PRO A 122 -5.62 -1.16 -11.24
N GLU A 123 -5.50 -0.56 -12.43
CA GLU A 123 -5.05 0.83 -12.54
C GLU A 123 -6.07 1.81 -11.95
N THR A 124 -7.36 1.52 -12.14
CA THR A 124 -8.46 2.29 -11.56
C THR A 124 -8.46 2.19 -10.04
N GLU A 125 -8.26 0.99 -9.49
CA GLU A 125 -8.13 0.78 -8.04
C GLU A 125 -7.00 1.64 -7.44
N LEU A 126 -5.81 1.61 -8.08
CA LEU A 126 -4.65 2.39 -7.64
C LEU A 126 -4.90 3.91 -7.78
N ASN A 127 -5.50 4.36 -8.89
CA ASN A 127 -5.87 5.76 -9.07
C ASN A 127 -6.83 6.24 -7.97
N PHE A 128 -7.87 5.45 -7.71
CA PHE A 128 -8.85 5.75 -6.67
C PHE A 128 -8.22 5.83 -5.28
N LYS A 129 -7.38 4.85 -4.93
CA LYS A 129 -6.80 4.75 -3.58
C LYS A 129 -5.68 5.79 -3.31
N PHE A 130 -4.86 6.13 -4.31
CA PHE A 130 -3.68 6.99 -4.13
C PHE A 130 -3.73 8.37 -4.76
N TYR A 131 -4.38 8.55 -5.90
CA TYR A 131 -4.21 9.75 -6.72
C TYR A 131 -5.43 10.65 -6.73
N ARG A 132 -6.64 10.10 -6.56
CA ARG A 132 -7.86 10.91 -6.45
C ARG A 132 -7.87 11.78 -5.18
N GLN A 133 -7.46 11.20 -4.05
CA GLN A 133 -7.30 11.94 -2.77
C GLN A 133 -5.86 12.38 -2.51
N ALA A 134 -4.92 12.04 -3.40
CA ALA A 134 -3.50 12.39 -3.41
C ALA A 134 -2.70 12.23 -2.08
N THR A 135 -3.21 11.53 -1.08
CA THR A 135 -2.65 11.50 0.30
C THR A 135 -1.74 10.30 0.54
N ASN A 136 -0.73 10.48 1.39
CA ASN A 136 0.16 9.39 1.84
C ASN A 136 -0.57 8.47 2.82
N LYS A 137 -0.50 7.16 2.57
CA LYS A 137 -1.25 6.13 3.31
C LYS A 137 -0.83 4.71 2.92
N ILE A 138 -1.17 3.75 3.78
CA ILE A 138 -1.22 2.30 3.50
C ILE A 138 -2.65 1.92 3.11
N VAL A 139 -2.80 1.09 2.07
CA VAL A 139 -4.08 0.57 1.59
C VAL A 139 -3.98 -0.94 1.34
N GLY A 140 -5.04 -1.69 1.64
CA GLY A 140 -5.16 -3.05 1.10
C GLY A 140 -5.43 -2.98 -0.39
N ILE A 141 -4.99 -3.98 -1.16
CA ILE A 141 -5.22 -4.06 -2.62
C ILE A 141 -5.74 -5.44 -3.00
N SER A 142 -6.53 -5.51 -4.08
CA SER A 142 -7.02 -6.79 -4.60
C SER A 142 -5.88 -7.69 -5.11
N ASP A 143 -6.16 -8.98 -5.23
CA ASP A 143 -5.23 -9.97 -5.79
C ASP A 143 -4.90 -9.64 -7.25
N GLU A 144 -5.90 -9.16 -8.01
CA GLU A 144 -5.75 -8.70 -9.38
C GLU A 144 -4.80 -7.49 -9.47
N THR A 145 -4.90 -6.56 -8.53
CA THR A 145 -3.97 -5.42 -8.43
C THR A 145 -2.57 -5.85 -8.01
N ALA A 146 -2.44 -6.79 -7.08
CA ALA A 146 -1.15 -7.35 -6.71
C ALA A 146 -0.46 -8.03 -7.91
N ALA A 147 -1.19 -8.89 -8.63
CA ALA A 147 -0.69 -9.56 -9.84
C ALA A 147 -0.32 -8.55 -10.94
N PHE A 148 -1.11 -7.48 -11.10
CA PHE A 148 -0.79 -6.38 -12.01
C PHE A 148 0.55 -5.71 -11.66
N LEU A 149 0.76 -5.39 -10.38
CA LEU A 149 1.97 -4.73 -9.87
C LEU A 149 3.20 -5.63 -9.94
N ASP A 150 3.05 -6.94 -9.72
CA ASP A 150 4.16 -7.90 -9.80
C ASP A 150 4.83 -7.92 -11.19
N ARG A 151 4.11 -7.56 -12.27
CA ARG A 151 4.68 -7.45 -13.62
C ARG A 151 5.73 -6.35 -13.77
N PHE A 152 5.85 -5.43 -12.81
CA PHE A 152 6.82 -4.33 -12.86
C PHE A 152 8.20 -4.71 -12.27
N PHE A 153 8.34 -5.92 -11.72
CA PHE A 153 9.54 -6.41 -11.04
C PHE A 153 10.23 -7.57 -11.77
#